data_AF-A0A2M7XKB2-F1
#
_entry.id   AF-A0A2M7XKB2-F1
#
_cell.length_a   1.000
_cell.length_b   1.000
_cell.length_c   1.000
_cell.angle_alpha   90.00
_cell.angle_beta   90.00
_cell.angle_gamma   90.00
#
_symmetry.space_group_name_H-M   'P 1'
#
loop_
_entity.id
_entity.type
_entity.pdbx_description
1 polymer ?
#
loop_
_entity_poly.entity_id
_entity_poly.type
_entity_poly.pdbx_seq_one_letter_code
_entity_poly.pdbx_strand_id
1 'polypeptide(L)'
;MFQAILRVIILTDIAILRFPENYYSELAISFLPYLIGITLLGMIISFIKLRKYLKKTNIFNGPTVKGGTKGGFVSSSRMRGALLVAFGILFIIHSNAFNSFYNYKPESAISNLGSNNQTIKVLYGNIYKLNEDYSGIQTTIENTNPDLILFVEFSENHYEHLKDFLQKNYPYINSTTWSKSFIGSMVFSKYKIENRADDFPQGRRRYAYFSLQPKDGPEQYFYLVHTSSPDSYAHFDMRNTQLTDFINDFQSHQRGYRADTDKVFVVGDFNISPRSSYYKDFEEGLGSGFIDATREFPTLFTRKFFQLPIFRAHIDHLRTNDINTIQDIKTVKIPGSDHKGLVFTVNS
;
A
#
# COMPACT_ATOMS: atom_id res chain seq x y z
N MET A 1 -13.44 22.38 -26.54
CA MET A 1 -12.27 21.76 -25.89
C MET A 1 -12.52 21.37 -24.41
N PHE A 2 -12.70 22.31 -23.47
CA PHE A 2 -12.78 21.95 -22.03
C PHE A 2 -13.90 20.96 -21.64
N GLN A 3 -15.12 21.09 -22.19
CA GLN A 3 -16.19 20.14 -21.89
C GLN A 3 -15.90 18.73 -22.43
N ALA A 4 -15.13 18.61 -23.51
CA ALA A 4 -14.69 17.33 -24.02
C ALA A 4 -13.71 16.67 -23.04
N ILE A 5 -12.79 17.45 -22.47
CA ILE A 5 -11.85 16.98 -21.43
C ILE A 5 -12.61 16.42 -20.21
N LEU A 6 -13.59 17.16 -19.68
CA LEU A 6 -14.37 16.69 -18.54
C LEU A 6 -15.13 15.38 -18.83
N ARG A 7 -15.64 15.21 -20.06
CA ARG A 7 -16.32 13.98 -20.47
C ARG A 7 -15.34 12.82 -20.57
N VAL A 8 -14.14 13.05 -21.12
CA VAL A 8 -13.08 12.03 -21.17
C VAL A 8 -12.74 11.58 -19.76
N ILE A 9 -12.54 12.50 -18.80
CA ILE A 9 -12.27 12.14 -17.40
C ILE A 9 -13.38 11.24 -16.83
N ILE A 10 -14.65 11.61 -17.00
CA ILE A 10 -15.77 10.80 -16.51
C ILE A 10 -15.82 9.42 -17.18
N LEU A 11 -15.62 9.34 -18.50
CA LEU A 11 -15.63 8.06 -19.21
C LEU A 11 -14.46 7.16 -18.78
N THR A 12 -13.29 7.75 -18.54
CA THR A 12 -12.13 7.05 -17.99
C THR A 12 -12.42 6.52 -16.58
N ASP A 13 -12.99 7.34 -15.69
CA ASP A 13 -13.35 6.92 -14.33
C ASP A 13 -14.41 5.80 -14.36
N ILE A 14 -15.40 5.89 -15.25
CA ILE A 14 -16.39 4.81 -15.43
C ILE A 14 -15.72 3.52 -15.91
N ALA A 15 -14.76 3.60 -16.84
CA ALA A 15 -14.01 2.44 -17.31
C ALA A 15 -13.19 1.80 -16.17
N ILE A 16 -12.52 2.62 -15.35
CA ILE A 16 -11.78 2.17 -14.17
C ILE A 16 -12.69 1.39 -13.22
N LEU A 17 -13.87 1.93 -12.92
CA LEU A 17 -14.84 1.29 -12.03
C LEU A 17 -15.48 0.03 -12.64
N ARG A 18 -15.62 -0.04 -13.97
CA ARG A 18 -16.25 -1.16 -14.67
C ARG A 18 -15.31 -2.35 -14.86
N PHE A 19 -14.01 -2.10 -14.99
CA PHE A 19 -13.00 -3.12 -15.25
C PHE A 19 -11.87 -3.06 -14.21
N PRO A 20 -12.16 -3.30 -12.93
CA PRO A 20 -11.20 -3.09 -11.84
C PRO A 20 -9.96 -3.99 -11.91
N GLU A 21 -10.08 -5.15 -12.56
CA GLU A 21 -9.01 -6.14 -12.75
C GLU A 21 -8.12 -5.82 -13.97
N ASN A 22 -8.48 -4.83 -14.78
CA ASN A 22 -7.64 -4.44 -15.90
C ASN A 22 -6.39 -3.69 -15.40
N TYR A 23 -5.23 -3.99 -15.99
CA TYR A 23 -3.94 -3.35 -15.71
C TYR A 23 -4.03 -1.82 -15.57
N TYR A 24 -4.66 -1.14 -16.53
CA TYR A 24 -4.74 0.33 -16.51
C TYR A 24 -5.68 0.85 -15.42
N SER A 25 -6.76 0.12 -15.16
CA SER A 25 -7.70 0.47 -14.09
C SER A 25 -7.06 0.32 -12.72
N GLU A 26 -6.31 -0.75 -12.48
CA GLU A 26 -5.60 -0.99 -11.22
C GLU A 26 -4.49 0.04 -10.98
N LEU A 27 -3.74 0.37 -12.03
CA LEU A 27 -2.74 1.43 -11.96
C LEU A 27 -3.39 2.77 -11.60
N ALA A 28 -4.51 3.13 -12.26
CA ALA A 28 -5.21 4.38 -11.97
C ALA A 28 -5.78 4.42 -10.55
N ILE A 29 -6.36 3.32 -10.06
CA ILE A 29 -6.99 3.28 -8.74
C ILE A 29 -5.97 3.25 -7.60
N SER A 30 -4.73 2.86 -7.88
CA SER A 30 -3.60 2.98 -6.93
C SER A 30 -3.29 4.42 -6.53
N PHE A 31 -3.83 5.38 -7.29
CA PHE A 31 -3.76 6.82 -7.03
C PHE A 31 -5.12 7.37 -6.55
N LEU A 32 -5.91 6.58 -5.81
CA LEU A 32 -7.26 6.95 -5.35
C LEU A 32 -7.37 8.34 -4.67
N PRO A 33 -6.46 8.78 -3.78
CA PRO A 33 -6.56 10.12 -3.18
C PRO A 33 -6.56 11.24 -4.23
N TYR A 34 -5.88 11.02 -5.35
CA TYR A 34 -5.79 11.98 -6.44
C TYR A 34 -7.06 11.94 -7.32
N LEU A 35 -7.69 10.78 -7.50
CA LEU A 35 -9.01 10.69 -8.13
C LEU A 35 -10.08 11.44 -7.33
N ILE A 36 -10.03 11.40 -6.00
CA ILE A 36 -10.90 12.24 -5.15
C ILE A 36 -10.66 13.73 -5.43
N GLY A 37 -9.40 14.16 -5.49
CA GLY A 37 -9.04 15.54 -5.81
C GLY A 37 -9.51 15.98 -7.20
N ILE A 38 -9.31 15.13 -8.22
CA ILE A 38 -9.72 15.39 -9.61
C ILE A 38 -11.24 15.50 -9.71
N THR A 39 -11.98 14.58 -9.08
CA THR A 39 -13.45 14.57 -9.13
C THR A 39 -14.05 15.75 -8.36
N LEU A 40 -13.48 16.12 -7.20
CA LEU A 40 -13.84 17.33 -6.47
C LEU A 40 -13.61 18.60 -7.32
N LEU A 41 -12.45 18.71 -7.96
CA LEU A 41 -12.13 19.84 -8.83
C LEU A 41 -13.08 19.89 -10.04
N GLY A 42 -13.36 18.75 -10.67
CA GLY A 42 -14.33 18.61 -11.75
C GLY A 42 -15.73 19.06 -11.34
N MET A 43 -16.16 18.70 -10.13
CA MET A 43 -17.42 19.13 -9.53
C MET A 43 -17.46 20.65 -9.35
N ILE A 44 -16.44 21.25 -8.73
CA ILE A 44 -16.34 22.71 -8.50
C ILE A 44 -16.39 23.48 -9.82
N ILE A 45 -15.60 23.06 -10.82
CA ILE A 45 -15.56 23.72 -12.12
C ILE A 45 -16.93 23.62 -12.83
N SER A 46 -17.57 22.45 -12.77
CA SER A 46 -18.88 22.22 -13.35
C SER A 46 -19.94 23.12 -12.70
N PHE A 47 -19.89 23.26 -11.38
CA PHE A 47 -20.76 24.17 -10.60
C PHE A 47 -20.58 25.63 -11.02
N ILE A 48 -19.34 26.13 -11.06
CA ILE A 48 -19.04 27.52 -11.48
C ILE A 48 -19.57 27.78 -12.89
N LYS A 49 -19.41 26.83 -13.81
CA LYS A 49 -19.87 26.95 -15.20
C LYS A 49 -21.38 26.88 -15.33
N LEU A 50 -22.06 26.07 -14.53
CA LEU A 50 -23.51 26.04 -14.46
C LEU A 50 -24.04 27.37 -13.93
N ARG A 51 -23.50 27.87 -12.81
CA ARG A 51 -23.89 29.16 -12.21
C ARG A 51 -23.70 30.33 -13.17
N LYS A 52 -22.54 30.43 -13.85
CA LYS A 52 -22.28 31.47 -14.86
C LYS A 52 -23.28 31.41 -16.02
N TYR A 53 -23.64 30.20 -16.46
CA TYR A 53 -24.63 30.02 -17.52
C TYR A 53 -26.01 30.52 -17.09
N LEU A 54 -26.49 30.07 -15.93
CA LEU A 54 -27.81 30.43 -15.39
C LEU A 54 -27.96 31.94 -15.19
N LYS A 55 -26.90 32.62 -14.73
CA LYS A 55 -26.85 34.09 -14.64
C LYS A 55 -26.95 34.77 -16.01
N LYS A 56 -26.17 34.31 -17.00
CA LYS A 56 -26.15 34.90 -18.35
C LYS A 56 -27.49 34.77 -19.06
N THR A 57 -28.21 33.68 -18.83
CA THR A 57 -29.47 33.38 -19.52
C THR A 57 -30.69 34.06 -18.89
N ASN A 58 -30.52 34.92 -17.88
CA ASN A 58 -31.61 35.64 -17.20
C ASN A 58 -32.80 34.75 -16.79
N ILE A 59 -32.55 33.46 -16.51
CA ILE A 59 -33.62 32.50 -16.16
C ILE A 59 -34.35 32.91 -14.87
N PHE A 60 -33.74 33.79 -14.07
CA PHE A 60 -34.32 34.33 -12.84
C PHE A 60 -35.00 35.71 -13.01
N ASN A 61 -34.94 36.34 -14.19
CA ASN A 61 -35.47 37.69 -14.44
C ASN A 61 -36.49 37.70 -15.59
N GLY A 62 -37.58 36.94 -15.46
CA GLY A 62 -38.80 37.09 -16.29
C GLY A 62 -38.66 36.89 -17.81
N PRO A 63 -39.78 36.68 -18.53
CA PRO A 63 -39.72 36.26 -19.93
C PRO A 63 -39.47 37.45 -20.85
N THR A 64 -38.27 37.54 -21.44
CA THR A 64 -38.12 38.20 -22.75
C THR A 64 -38.18 37.13 -23.84
N VAL A 65 -39.41 36.75 -24.17
CA VAL A 65 -39.71 36.02 -25.40
C VAL A 65 -39.51 36.98 -26.57
N LYS A 66 -38.43 36.83 -27.33
CA LYS A 66 -38.49 37.05 -28.78
C LYS A 66 -37.69 35.97 -29.51
N GLY A 67 -38.49 35.05 -30.06
CA GLY A 67 -38.30 34.22 -31.25
C GLY A 67 -36.90 34.04 -31.81
N GLY A 68 -36.46 32.78 -31.86
CA GLY A 68 -35.47 32.33 -32.84
C GLY A 68 -34.33 31.51 -32.24
N THR A 69 -34.59 30.21 -32.03
CA THR A 69 -33.71 29.03 -32.25
C THR A 69 -34.09 27.90 -31.26
N LYS A 70 -35.14 27.16 -31.64
CA LYS A 70 -35.54 25.92 -30.99
C LYS A 70 -34.46 24.86 -31.24
N GLY A 71 -33.77 24.41 -30.19
CA GLY A 71 -32.91 23.21 -30.21
C GLY A 71 -31.68 23.26 -29.29
N GLY A 72 -31.01 24.42 -29.16
CA GLY A 72 -29.70 24.50 -28.49
C GLY A 72 -29.72 24.81 -26.98
N PHE A 73 -30.73 25.57 -26.50
CA PHE A 73 -30.71 26.17 -25.16
C PHE A 73 -30.85 25.16 -24.00
N VAL A 74 -31.71 24.15 -24.21
CA VAL A 74 -32.02 23.11 -23.21
C VAL A 74 -30.88 22.09 -23.11
N SER A 75 -30.17 21.85 -24.22
CA SER A 75 -29.06 20.89 -24.27
C SER A 75 -27.85 21.34 -23.44
N SER A 76 -27.52 22.65 -23.48
CA SER A 76 -26.34 23.20 -22.81
C SER A 76 -26.43 23.21 -21.29
N SER A 77 -27.56 23.65 -20.70
CA SER A 77 -27.73 23.65 -19.24
C SER A 77 -27.85 22.23 -18.68
N ARG A 78 -28.62 21.36 -19.34
CA ARG A 78 -28.75 19.95 -18.96
C ARG A 78 -27.41 19.24 -18.95
N MET A 79 -26.58 19.46 -19.97
CA MET A 79 -25.24 18.89 -20.03
C MET A 79 -24.34 19.37 -18.87
N ARG A 80 -24.37 20.66 -18.52
CA ARG A 80 -23.59 21.20 -17.39
C ARG A 80 -24.07 20.64 -16.05
N GLY A 81 -25.39 20.52 -15.88
CA GLY A 81 -25.99 19.86 -14.71
C GLY A 81 -25.58 18.39 -14.63
N ALA A 82 -25.64 17.66 -15.73
CA ALA A 82 -25.22 16.26 -15.81
C ALA A 82 -23.75 16.07 -15.43
N LEU A 83 -22.85 16.93 -15.92
CA LEU A 83 -21.43 16.90 -15.53
C LEU A 83 -21.24 17.15 -14.03
N LEU A 84 -21.96 18.12 -13.45
CA LEU A 84 -21.90 18.39 -12.02
C LEU A 84 -22.35 17.16 -11.20
N VAL A 85 -23.47 16.56 -11.57
CA VAL A 85 -23.99 15.34 -10.90
C VAL A 85 -23.03 14.18 -11.07
N ALA A 86 -22.50 13.94 -12.28
CA ALA A 86 -21.56 12.86 -12.54
C ALA A 86 -20.29 12.97 -11.68
N PHE A 87 -19.66 14.15 -11.64
CA PHE A 87 -18.50 14.37 -10.76
C PHE A 87 -18.86 14.25 -9.28
N GLY A 88 -20.05 14.70 -8.87
CA GLY A 88 -20.53 14.52 -7.49
C GLY A 88 -20.67 13.05 -7.10
N ILE A 89 -21.25 12.22 -7.98
CA ILE A 89 -21.37 10.77 -7.78
C ILE A 89 -19.98 10.12 -7.69
N LEU A 90 -19.08 10.43 -8.63
CA LEU A 90 -17.72 9.89 -8.62
C LEU A 90 -16.94 10.30 -7.36
N PHE A 91 -17.05 11.57 -6.94
CA PHE A 91 -16.45 12.06 -5.70
C PHE A 91 -16.95 11.26 -4.49
N ILE A 92 -18.25 11.01 -4.39
CA ILE A 92 -18.84 10.19 -3.31
C ILE A 92 -18.30 8.75 -3.37
N ILE A 93 -18.28 8.13 -4.55
CA ILE A 93 -17.76 6.76 -4.73
C ILE A 93 -16.31 6.65 -4.26
N HIS A 94 -15.43 7.54 -4.72
CA HIS A 94 -14.02 7.50 -4.36
C HIS A 94 -13.78 7.86 -2.89
N SER A 95 -14.52 8.84 -2.35
CA SER A 95 -14.43 9.21 -0.93
C SER A 95 -14.89 8.08 -0.02
N ASN A 96 -15.98 7.39 -0.37
CA ASN A 96 -16.46 6.23 0.37
C ASN A 96 -15.44 5.09 0.32
N ALA A 97 -14.88 4.79 -0.86
CA ALA A 97 -13.85 3.78 -1.01
C ALA A 97 -12.62 4.10 -0.14
N PHE A 98 -12.15 5.34 -0.17
CA PHE A 98 -11.03 5.79 0.65
C PHE A 98 -11.35 5.69 2.15
N ASN A 99 -12.50 6.22 2.59
CA ASN A 99 -12.88 6.19 4.00
C ASN A 99 -13.09 4.77 4.52
N SER A 100 -13.60 3.85 3.70
CA SER A 100 -13.80 2.45 4.09
C SER A 100 -12.50 1.71 4.43
N PHE A 101 -11.40 2.10 3.78
CA PHE A 101 -10.10 1.53 4.07
C PHE A 101 -9.35 2.31 5.15
N TYR A 102 -9.26 3.64 5.00
CA TYR A 102 -8.36 4.50 5.75
C TYR A 102 -8.92 5.11 7.05
N ASN A 103 -10.23 5.05 7.26
CA ASN A 103 -10.86 5.52 8.50
C ASN A 103 -11.12 4.36 9.49
N TYR A 104 -10.44 3.23 9.31
CA TYR A 104 -10.44 2.15 10.27
C TYR A 104 -9.56 2.55 11.45
N LYS A 105 -10.19 2.80 12.60
CA LYS A 105 -9.48 2.85 13.87
C LYS A 105 -9.60 1.46 14.46
N PRO A 106 -8.50 0.71 14.65
CA PRO A 106 -8.58 -0.47 15.50
C PRO A 106 -9.17 0.01 16.83
N GLU A 107 -10.19 -0.68 17.32
CA GLU A 107 -10.77 -0.40 18.62
C GLU A 107 -9.60 -0.40 19.60
N SER A 108 -9.32 0.75 20.19
CA SER A 108 -8.06 0.99 20.87
C SER A 108 -7.94 0.02 22.05
N ALA A 109 -7.22 -1.08 21.87
CA ALA A 109 -6.62 -1.82 22.97
C ALA A 109 -5.37 -1.08 23.49
N ILE A 110 -5.35 0.25 23.40
CA ILE A 110 -4.42 1.09 24.17
C ILE A 110 -5.00 1.20 25.58
N SER A 111 -5.13 0.07 26.27
CA SER A 111 -5.46 0.03 27.68
C SER A 111 -4.69 -1.12 28.33
N ASN A 112 -3.57 -0.74 28.95
CA ASN A 112 -2.84 -1.49 29.97
C ASN A 112 -2.31 -2.87 29.56
N LEU A 113 -1.50 -2.92 28.50
CA LEU A 113 -0.51 -4.00 28.41
C LEU A 113 0.59 -3.71 29.45
N GLY A 114 0.71 -4.59 30.44
CA GLY A 114 1.60 -4.40 31.58
C GLY A 114 3.04 -4.10 31.16
N SER A 115 3.75 -3.31 31.96
CA SER A 115 5.12 -2.83 31.77
C SER A 115 6.20 -3.91 31.64
N ASN A 116 5.82 -5.19 31.53
CA ASN A 116 6.71 -6.36 31.47
C ASN A 116 6.67 -7.12 30.13
N ASN A 117 5.86 -6.71 29.15
CA ASN A 117 5.87 -7.38 27.85
C ASN A 117 7.13 -6.98 27.06
N GLN A 118 7.96 -7.96 26.72
CA GLN A 118 9.07 -7.76 25.80
C GLN A 118 8.53 -7.31 24.45
N THR A 119 9.18 -6.30 23.87
CA THR A 119 8.80 -5.74 22.58
C THR A 119 9.91 -6.00 21.57
N ILE A 120 9.52 -6.15 20.30
CA ILE A 120 10.44 -6.27 19.17
C ILE A 120 10.18 -5.06 18.27
N LYS A 121 11.20 -4.22 18.13
CA LYS A 121 11.14 -3.09 17.21
C LYS A 121 11.58 -3.55 15.82
N VAL A 122 10.72 -3.38 14.83
CA VAL A 122 10.95 -3.80 13.45
C VAL A 122 11.16 -2.58 12.55
N LEU A 123 12.21 -2.61 11.75
CA LEU A 123 12.43 -1.71 10.62
C LEU A 123 12.18 -2.49 9.32
N TYR A 124 11.18 -2.09 8.56
CA TYR A 124 10.95 -2.58 7.21
C TYR A 124 11.28 -1.48 6.18
N GLY A 125 11.82 -1.86 5.02
CA GLY A 125 11.87 -0.95 3.87
C GLY A 125 12.32 -1.59 2.56
N ASN A 126 11.72 -1.13 1.44
CA ASN A 126 12.33 -1.26 0.12
C ASN A 126 13.47 -0.24 0.02
N ILE A 127 14.72 -0.72 -0.05
CA ILE A 127 15.90 0.15 -0.01
C ILE A 127 16.42 0.55 -1.40
N TYR A 128 15.75 0.09 -2.47
CA TYR A 128 16.14 0.26 -3.87
C TYR A 128 17.49 -0.36 -4.22
N LYS A 129 17.50 -1.35 -5.12
CA LYS A 129 18.70 -2.20 -5.38
C LYS A 129 19.94 -1.45 -5.89
N LEU A 130 19.76 -0.26 -6.47
CA LEU A 130 20.83 0.61 -6.99
C LEU A 130 21.15 1.78 -6.05
N ASN A 131 20.70 1.74 -4.80
CA ASN A 131 20.94 2.78 -3.83
C ASN A 131 22.39 2.72 -3.30
N GLU A 132 23.12 3.82 -3.48
CA GLU A 132 24.52 3.93 -3.03
C GLU A 132 24.67 4.78 -1.77
N ASP A 133 23.57 5.26 -1.15
CA ASP A 133 23.60 6.03 0.09
C ASP A 133 23.69 5.11 1.32
N TYR A 134 24.76 4.31 1.40
CA TYR A 134 24.97 3.36 2.49
C TYR A 134 25.03 4.05 3.86
N SER A 135 25.68 5.21 3.93
CA SER A 135 25.75 6.01 5.15
C SER A 135 24.37 6.45 5.62
N GLY A 136 23.49 6.83 4.69
CA GLY A 136 22.12 7.21 4.99
C GLY A 136 21.29 6.01 5.44
N ILE A 137 21.46 4.83 4.82
CA ILE A 137 20.84 3.58 5.27
C ILE A 137 21.30 3.23 6.68
N GLN A 138 22.61 3.22 6.94
CA GLN A 138 23.17 2.92 8.27
C GLN A 138 22.67 3.91 9.31
N THR A 139 22.71 5.22 9.02
CA THR A 139 22.20 6.27 9.91
C THR A 139 20.73 6.06 10.24
N THR A 140 19.91 5.63 9.26
CA THR A 140 18.51 5.28 9.52
C THR A 140 18.40 4.08 10.46
N ILE A 141 19.20 3.02 10.28
CA ILE A 141 19.21 1.86 11.18
C ILE A 141 19.61 2.29 12.59
N GLU A 142 20.68 3.07 12.74
CA GLU A 142 21.17 3.55 14.04
C GLU A 142 20.13 4.43 14.75
N ASN A 143 19.53 5.39 14.05
CA ASN A 143 18.51 6.28 14.60
C ASN A 143 17.22 5.56 14.98
N THR A 144 16.86 4.53 14.22
CA THR A 144 15.67 3.73 14.52
C THR A 144 15.94 2.67 15.57
N ASN A 145 17.19 2.22 15.72
CA ASN A 145 17.65 1.14 16.60
C ASN A 145 16.67 -0.05 16.63
N PRO A 146 16.38 -0.67 15.48
CA PRO A 146 15.46 -1.80 15.41
C PRO A 146 16.13 -3.05 16.00
N ASP A 147 15.32 -4.00 16.43
CA ASP A 147 15.76 -5.34 16.81
C ASP A 147 15.69 -6.32 15.63
N LEU A 148 14.80 -6.04 14.69
CA LEU A 148 14.60 -6.80 13.46
C LEU A 148 14.59 -5.84 12.26
N ILE A 149 15.35 -6.15 11.22
CA ILE A 149 15.42 -5.39 9.97
C ILE A 149 14.94 -6.28 8.84
N LEU A 150 14.01 -5.76 8.05
CA LEU A 150 13.36 -6.43 6.92
C LEU A 150 13.56 -5.56 5.67
N PHE A 151 14.52 -5.93 4.83
CA PHE A 151 14.78 -5.20 3.60
C PHE A 151 14.36 -5.97 2.37
N VAL A 152 13.77 -5.25 1.42
CA VAL A 152 13.55 -5.73 0.06
C VAL A 152 14.35 -4.86 -0.91
N GLU A 153 14.66 -5.42 -2.08
CA GLU A 153 15.65 -4.84 -3.00
C GLU A 153 17.05 -4.68 -2.39
N PHE A 154 17.40 -5.54 -1.44
CA PHE A 154 18.79 -5.64 -1.00
C PHE A 154 19.66 -6.17 -2.16
N SER A 155 20.93 -5.78 -2.21
CA SER A 155 21.83 -6.12 -3.32
C SER A 155 23.23 -6.37 -2.77
N GLU A 156 24.09 -7.02 -3.57
CA GLU A 156 25.46 -7.34 -3.16
C GLU A 156 26.25 -6.09 -2.75
N ASN A 157 26.04 -4.98 -3.47
CA ASN A 157 26.66 -3.70 -3.17
C ASN A 157 26.30 -3.18 -1.76
N HIS A 158 25.02 -3.31 -1.36
CA HIS A 158 24.61 -2.98 0.00
C HIS A 158 25.31 -3.88 1.03
N TYR A 159 25.45 -5.17 0.74
CA TYR A 159 26.14 -6.10 1.63
C TYR A 159 27.61 -5.72 1.81
N GLU A 160 28.34 -5.50 0.72
CA GLU A 160 29.76 -5.19 0.75
C GLU A 160 30.09 -3.99 1.65
N HIS A 161 29.24 -2.95 1.63
CA HIS A 161 29.43 -1.72 2.40
C HIS A 161 28.86 -1.77 3.81
N LEU A 162 27.81 -2.55 4.06
CA LEU A 162 27.12 -2.58 5.37
C LEU A 162 27.45 -3.83 6.20
N LYS A 163 28.11 -4.86 5.66
CA LYS A 163 28.31 -6.15 6.33
C LYS A 163 28.94 -6.04 7.71
N ASP A 164 29.96 -5.21 7.90
CA ASP A 164 30.67 -5.12 9.18
C ASP A 164 29.76 -4.54 10.27
N PHE A 165 28.95 -3.55 9.91
CA PHE A 165 27.93 -2.98 10.77
C PHE A 165 26.79 -3.97 11.04
N LEU A 166 26.25 -4.61 9.99
CA LEU A 166 25.12 -5.52 10.10
C LEU A 166 25.48 -6.78 10.89
N GLN A 167 26.59 -7.46 10.58
CA GLN A 167 27.01 -8.68 11.27
C GLN A 167 27.35 -8.42 12.75
N LYS A 168 27.93 -7.25 13.07
CA LYS A 168 28.26 -6.89 14.45
C LYS A 168 27.01 -6.65 15.30
N ASN A 169 26.00 -5.99 14.74
CA ASN A 169 24.83 -5.54 15.50
C ASN A 169 23.61 -6.48 15.35
N TYR A 170 23.56 -7.27 14.29
CA TYR A 170 22.45 -8.17 13.91
C TYR A 170 23.00 -9.53 13.45
N PRO A 171 23.52 -10.35 14.39
CA PRO A 171 24.27 -11.56 14.06
C PRO A 171 23.42 -12.68 13.44
N TYR A 172 22.09 -12.59 13.54
CA TYR A 172 21.19 -13.58 12.97
C TYR A 172 20.63 -13.07 11.65
N ILE A 173 20.98 -13.75 10.56
CA ILE A 173 20.64 -13.33 9.21
C ILE A 173 19.83 -14.43 8.53
N ASN A 174 18.76 -14.05 7.84
CA ASN A 174 18.01 -14.94 6.96
C ASN A 174 17.94 -14.32 5.57
N SER A 175 18.44 -15.08 4.60
CA SER A 175 18.31 -14.83 3.17
C SER A 175 17.53 -15.98 2.56
N THR A 176 16.65 -15.71 1.59
CA THR A 176 16.00 -16.78 0.84
C THR A 176 17.06 -17.66 0.15
N THR A 177 17.11 -18.94 0.54
CA THR A 177 18.29 -19.83 0.57
C THR A 177 18.91 -20.30 -0.74
N TRP A 178 18.32 -20.01 -1.89
CA TRP A 178 18.92 -20.43 -3.17
C TRP A 178 19.91 -19.41 -3.72
N SER A 179 19.87 -18.20 -3.17
CA SER A 179 20.89 -17.20 -3.38
C SER A 179 21.97 -17.42 -2.33
N LYS A 180 23.15 -17.93 -2.72
CA LYS A 180 24.37 -17.78 -1.89
C LYS A 180 24.79 -16.30 -1.76
N SER A 181 24.02 -15.39 -2.33
CA SER A 181 24.25 -13.96 -2.40
C SER A 181 23.25 -13.22 -1.51
N PHE A 182 23.67 -12.13 -0.90
CA PHE A 182 22.83 -11.27 -0.07
C PHE A 182 22.02 -10.34 -0.99
N ILE A 183 20.96 -10.87 -1.61
CA ILE A 183 20.19 -10.17 -2.66
C ILE A 183 18.69 -10.41 -2.48
N GLY A 184 17.88 -9.37 -2.74
CA GLY A 184 16.43 -9.44 -2.72
C GLY A 184 15.87 -9.15 -1.34
N SER A 185 15.20 -10.14 -0.74
CA SER A 185 14.58 -10.05 0.58
C SER A 185 15.55 -10.53 1.66
N MET A 186 15.92 -9.64 2.57
CA MET A 186 16.90 -9.88 3.62
C MET A 186 16.34 -9.56 4.99
N VAL A 187 16.65 -10.43 5.95
CA VAL A 187 16.28 -10.30 7.35
C VAL A 187 17.54 -10.24 8.19
N PHE A 188 17.67 -9.24 9.04
CA PHE A 188 18.73 -9.12 10.03
C PHE A 188 18.13 -8.95 11.42
N SER A 189 18.60 -9.70 12.40
CA SER A 189 18.00 -9.75 13.73
C SER A 189 19.06 -9.73 14.83
N LYS A 190 18.75 -9.04 15.93
CA LYS A 190 19.49 -9.14 17.20
C LYS A 190 19.22 -10.46 17.92
N TYR A 191 18.05 -11.05 17.68
CA TYR A 191 17.59 -12.29 18.31
C TYR A 191 17.69 -13.46 17.33
N LYS A 192 17.82 -14.68 17.87
CA LYS A 192 17.82 -15.89 17.05
C LYS A 192 16.53 -15.99 16.25
N ILE A 193 16.66 -16.24 14.95
CA ILE A 193 15.55 -16.52 14.05
C ILE A 193 15.69 -17.92 13.50
N GLU A 194 14.57 -18.61 13.33
CA GLU A 194 14.52 -19.91 12.67
C GLU A 194 14.00 -19.70 11.24
N ASN A 195 14.78 -20.12 10.25
CA ASN A 195 14.33 -20.08 8.86
C ASN A 195 13.27 -21.16 8.64
N ARG A 196 12.09 -20.76 8.20
CA ARG A 196 10.97 -21.66 7.89
C ARG A 196 10.70 -21.75 6.39
N ALA A 197 11.37 -20.93 5.58
CA ALA A 197 11.19 -20.88 4.13
C ALA A 197 11.69 -22.14 3.41
N ASP A 198 12.63 -22.88 4.02
CA ASP A 198 13.25 -24.08 3.43
C ASP A 198 12.43 -25.34 3.59
N ASP A 199 11.41 -25.30 4.47
CA ASP A 199 10.56 -26.44 4.76
C ASP A 199 9.58 -26.74 3.60
N PHE A 200 9.57 -25.92 2.53
CA PHE A 200 8.60 -26.02 1.44
C PHE A 200 9.16 -25.62 0.06
N PRO A 201 8.59 -26.17 -1.03
CA PRO A 201 8.80 -25.63 -2.36
C PRO A 201 8.22 -24.22 -2.47
N GLN A 202 9.06 -23.24 -2.77
CA GLN A 202 8.60 -21.88 -3.08
C GLN A 202 8.54 -21.66 -4.60
N GLY A 203 7.60 -20.82 -5.04
CA GLY A 203 7.44 -20.39 -6.44
C GLY A 203 8.60 -19.56 -7.00
N ARG A 204 8.40 -18.97 -8.20
CA ARG A 204 9.46 -18.29 -8.98
C ARG A 204 10.08 -17.05 -8.31
N ARG A 205 9.36 -16.35 -7.43
CA ARG A 205 9.92 -15.33 -6.54
C ARG A 205 9.63 -15.73 -5.09
N ARG A 206 10.65 -15.64 -4.26
CA ARG A 206 10.65 -16.10 -2.88
C ARG A 206 10.37 -14.94 -1.92
N TYR A 207 9.47 -15.16 -0.99
CA TYR A 207 9.30 -14.34 0.21
C TYR A 207 10.14 -14.96 1.34
N ALA A 208 10.59 -14.16 2.30
CA ALA A 208 11.18 -14.72 3.51
C ALA A 208 10.06 -15.24 4.42
N TYR A 209 10.26 -16.41 5.02
CA TYR A 209 9.40 -16.96 6.06
C TYR A 209 10.29 -17.44 7.21
N PHE A 210 10.12 -16.82 8.37
CA PHE A 210 10.92 -17.14 9.54
C PHE A 210 10.09 -16.96 10.79
N SER A 211 10.58 -17.53 11.88
CA SER A 211 10.03 -17.29 13.20
C SER A 211 11.08 -16.75 14.15
N LEU A 212 10.61 -16.02 15.15
CA LEU A 212 11.43 -15.42 16.19
C LEU A 212 10.71 -15.66 17.51
N GLN A 213 11.42 -16.23 18.46
CA GLN A 213 10.91 -16.41 19.83
C GLN A 213 11.54 -15.36 20.74
N PRO A 214 10.76 -14.40 21.27
CA PRO A 214 11.19 -13.53 22.35
C PRO A 214 11.58 -14.38 23.57
N LYS A 215 12.48 -13.88 24.41
CA LYS A 215 13.01 -14.65 25.54
C LYS A 215 11.90 -15.17 26.47
N ASP A 216 10.84 -14.40 26.67
CA ASP A 216 9.74 -14.72 27.59
C ASP A 216 8.35 -14.68 26.91
N GLY A 217 8.26 -15.07 25.62
CA GLY A 217 7.01 -15.01 24.85
C GLY A 217 6.75 -16.18 23.89
N PRO A 218 5.54 -16.27 23.33
CA PRO A 218 5.22 -17.21 22.27
C PRO A 218 6.07 -16.93 21.03
N GLU A 219 6.29 -17.98 20.23
CA GLU A 219 6.94 -17.85 18.93
C GLU A 219 6.08 -16.99 18.00
N GLN A 220 6.74 -16.09 17.28
CA GLN A 220 6.11 -15.18 16.33
C GLN A 220 6.58 -15.48 14.92
N TYR A 221 5.66 -15.42 13.95
CA TYR A 221 5.91 -15.78 12.57
C TYR A 221 5.90 -14.55 11.68
N PHE A 222 6.89 -14.43 10.81
CA PHE A 222 7.06 -13.30 9.92
C PHE A 222 7.18 -13.75 8.46
N TYR A 223 6.47 -13.05 7.60
CA TYR A 223 6.55 -13.16 6.15
C TYR A 223 7.04 -11.83 5.59
N LEU A 224 8.15 -11.85 4.84
CA LEU A 224 8.67 -10.70 4.10
C LEU A 224 8.38 -10.86 2.61
N VAL A 225 7.38 -10.14 2.12
CA VAL A 225 6.86 -10.28 0.75
C VAL A 225 7.43 -9.19 -0.15
N HIS A 226 7.84 -9.57 -1.36
CA HIS A 226 8.18 -8.60 -2.41
C HIS A 226 7.78 -9.15 -3.78
N THR A 227 6.69 -8.63 -4.32
CA THR A 227 6.14 -9.07 -5.61
C THR A 227 6.72 -8.24 -6.77
N SER A 228 6.39 -8.61 -8.00
CA SER A 228 6.84 -7.91 -9.20
C SER A 228 6.17 -6.54 -9.31
N SER A 229 6.93 -5.51 -9.66
CA SER A 229 6.35 -4.19 -9.88
C SER A 229 5.53 -4.17 -11.18
N PRO A 230 4.29 -3.66 -11.20
CA PRO A 230 3.43 -3.65 -12.39
C PRO A 230 3.83 -2.52 -13.37
N ASP A 231 5.11 -2.42 -13.72
CA ASP A 231 5.63 -1.46 -14.71
C ASP A 231 5.28 -1.82 -16.16
N SER A 232 4.75 -3.03 -16.36
CA SER A 232 4.34 -3.60 -17.64
C SER A 232 3.22 -4.62 -17.42
N TYR A 233 2.47 -4.95 -18.48
CA TYR A 233 1.42 -5.96 -18.42
C TYR A 233 1.95 -7.34 -17.98
N ALA A 234 3.11 -7.75 -18.51
CA ALA A 234 3.74 -9.01 -18.15
C ALA A 234 4.14 -9.06 -16.67
N HIS A 235 4.69 -7.96 -16.12
CA HIS A 235 5.01 -7.91 -14.70
C HIS A 235 3.77 -7.80 -13.82
N PHE A 236 2.70 -7.15 -14.28
CA PHE A 236 1.40 -7.14 -13.60
C PHE A 236 0.80 -8.55 -13.50
N ASP A 237 0.80 -9.32 -14.58
CA ASP A 237 0.33 -10.72 -14.55
C ASP A 237 1.19 -11.57 -13.61
N MET A 238 2.52 -11.43 -13.70
CA MET A 238 3.45 -12.13 -12.82
C MET A 238 3.25 -11.76 -11.34
N ARG A 239 2.99 -10.48 -11.04
CA ARG A 239 2.65 -9.99 -9.70
C ARG A 239 1.39 -10.68 -9.17
N ASN A 240 0.35 -10.78 -9.99
CA ASN A 240 -0.91 -11.43 -9.60
C ASN A 240 -0.70 -12.92 -9.34
N THR A 241 0.06 -13.63 -10.19
CA THR A 241 0.43 -15.04 -9.95
C THR A 241 1.19 -15.19 -8.63
N GLN A 242 2.14 -14.30 -8.34
CA GLN A 242 2.91 -14.34 -7.08
C GLN A 242 2.04 -14.15 -5.84
N LEU A 243 1.00 -13.32 -5.90
CA LEU A 243 0.04 -13.17 -4.80
C LEU A 243 -0.74 -14.46 -4.59
N THR A 244 -1.25 -15.07 -5.66
CA THR A 244 -1.99 -16.34 -5.58
C THR A 244 -1.11 -17.47 -5.05
N ASP A 245 0.12 -17.60 -5.56
CA ASP A 245 1.08 -18.60 -5.08
C ASP A 245 1.38 -18.39 -3.59
N PHE A 246 1.63 -17.15 -3.17
CA PHE A 246 1.86 -16.82 -1.76
C PHE A 246 0.68 -17.23 -0.87
N ILE A 247 -0.57 -16.98 -1.27
CA ILE A 247 -1.75 -17.36 -0.48
C ILE A 247 -1.84 -18.88 -0.34
N ASN A 248 -1.59 -19.64 -1.41
CA ASN A 248 -1.62 -21.10 -1.37
C ASN A 248 -0.56 -21.65 -0.40
N ASP A 249 0.64 -21.07 -0.43
CA ASP A 249 1.71 -21.43 0.50
C ASP A 249 1.35 -21.05 1.93
N PHE A 250 0.87 -19.82 2.15
CA PHE A 250 0.48 -19.29 3.46
C PHE A 250 -0.55 -20.19 4.16
N GLN A 251 -1.58 -20.62 3.42
CA GLN A 251 -2.61 -21.54 3.92
C GLN A 251 -2.04 -22.93 4.21
N SER A 252 -1.06 -23.38 3.41
CA SER A 252 -0.37 -24.65 3.64
C SER A 252 0.50 -24.61 4.90
N HIS A 253 1.20 -23.50 5.14
CA HIS A 253 1.96 -23.27 6.37
C HIS A 253 1.06 -23.24 7.60
N GLN A 254 -0.12 -22.60 7.50
CA GLN A 254 -1.09 -22.58 8.61
C GLN A 254 -1.48 -23.99 9.02
N ARG A 255 -1.84 -24.86 8.07
CA ARG A 255 -2.29 -26.23 8.37
C ARG A 255 -1.21 -27.13 8.96
N GLY A 256 0.06 -26.90 8.62
CA GLY A 256 1.15 -27.82 9.00
C GLY A 256 1.98 -27.39 10.20
N TYR A 257 2.07 -26.09 10.49
CA TYR A 257 3.16 -25.56 11.32
C TYR A 257 2.75 -24.44 12.28
N ARG A 258 1.51 -23.95 12.21
CA ARG A 258 1.04 -22.84 13.05
C ARG A 258 -0.26 -23.23 13.75
N ALA A 259 -0.38 -22.87 15.01
CA ALA A 259 -1.66 -22.88 15.70
C ALA A 259 -2.46 -21.62 15.33
N ASP A 260 -3.79 -21.67 15.45
CA ASP A 260 -4.65 -20.50 15.20
C ASP A 260 -4.38 -19.35 16.18
N THR A 261 -3.73 -19.64 17.30
CA THR A 261 -3.33 -18.66 18.33
C THR A 261 -2.00 -17.97 18.05
N ASP A 262 -1.22 -18.46 17.08
CA ASP A 262 0.12 -17.94 16.79
C ASP A 262 0.04 -16.52 16.24
N LYS A 263 1.03 -15.68 16.59
CA LYS A 263 1.10 -14.31 16.09
C LYS A 263 1.82 -14.29 14.75
N VAL A 264 1.19 -13.70 13.76
CA VAL A 264 1.66 -13.75 12.37
C VAL A 264 1.69 -12.34 11.80
N PHE A 265 2.84 -11.97 11.26
CA PHE A 265 3.05 -10.70 10.59
C PHE A 265 3.40 -10.95 9.13
N VAL A 266 2.66 -10.32 8.22
CA VAL A 266 2.94 -10.34 6.77
C VAL A 266 3.25 -8.91 6.35
N VAL A 267 4.51 -8.65 6.02
CA VAL A 267 5.02 -7.31 5.75
C VAL A 267 5.80 -7.30 4.45
N GLY A 268 5.73 -6.20 3.69
CA GLY A 268 6.42 -6.18 2.41
C GLY A 268 5.95 -5.13 1.43
N ASP A 269 6.62 -5.09 0.29
CA ASP A 269 6.24 -4.33 -0.90
C ASP A 269 5.44 -5.27 -1.81
N PHE A 270 4.13 -5.16 -1.72
CA PHE A 270 3.23 -6.02 -2.49
C PHE A 270 2.98 -5.46 -3.88
N ASN A 271 3.48 -4.26 -4.19
CA ASN A 271 3.26 -3.57 -5.45
C ASN A 271 1.76 -3.51 -5.84
N ILE A 272 0.85 -3.51 -4.87
CA ILE A 272 -0.61 -3.47 -5.04
C ILE A 272 -1.17 -2.42 -4.10
N SER A 273 -2.22 -1.69 -4.52
CA SER A 273 -2.88 -0.76 -3.61
C SER A 273 -4.08 -1.39 -2.90
N PRO A 274 -4.50 -0.87 -1.74
CA PRO A 274 -5.68 -1.35 -1.02
C PRO A 274 -6.98 -1.41 -1.82
N ARG A 275 -7.06 -0.66 -2.93
CA ARG A 275 -8.26 -0.58 -3.75
C ARG A 275 -8.23 -1.53 -4.95
N SER A 276 -7.09 -2.15 -5.22
CA SER A 276 -6.95 -3.21 -6.21
C SER A 276 -7.88 -4.38 -5.87
N SER A 277 -8.53 -4.98 -6.89
CA SER A 277 -9.27 -6.23 -6.69
C SER A 277 -8.36 -7.35 -6.18
N TYR A 278 -7.12 -7.39 -6.66
CA TYR A 278 -6.12 -8.37 -6.21
C TYR A 278 -5.71 -8.20 -4.75
N TYR A 279 -5.77 -6.97 -4.21
CA TYR A 279 -5.55 -6.76 -2.77
C TYR A 279 -6.71 -7.34 -1.95
N LYS A 280 -7.94 -7.20 -2.44
CA LYS A 280 -9.11 -7.80 -1.81
C LYS A 280 -9.01 -9.33 -1.83
N ASP A 281 -8.65 -9.93 -2.96
CA ASP A 281 -8.48 -11.38 -3.06
C ASP A 281 -7.35 -11.88 -2.15
N PHE A 282 -6.26 -11.12 -2.05
CA PHE A 282 -5.17 -11.38 -1.12
C PHE A 282 -5.63 -11.30 0.35
N GLU A 283 -6.38 -10.26 0.72
CA GLU A 283 -6.97 -10.11 2.06
C GLU A 283 -7.91 -11.26 2.42
N GLU A 284 -8.80 -11.64 1.50
CA GLU A 284 -9.70 -12.79 1.68
C GLU A 284 -8.91 -14.10 1.80
N GLY A 285 -7.86 -14.26 1.01
CA GLY A 285 -6.98 -15.43 1.00
C GLY A 285 -6.19 -15.64 2.30
N LEU A 286 -5.80 -14.56 2.98
CA LEU A 286 -5.17 -14.62 4.31
C LEU A 286 -6.15 -15.07 5.41
N GLY A 287 -7.45 -14.88 5.20
CA GLY A 287 -8.51 -15.19 6.15
C GLY A 287 -8.99 -14.00 6.98
N SER A 288 -10.20 -14.11 7.52
CA SER A 288 -10.94 -13.00 8.17
C SER A 288 -10.29 -12.44 9.44
N GLY A 289 -9.32 -13.13 10.02
CA GLY A 289 -8.57 -12.65 11.19
C GLY A 289 -7.49 -11.61 10.87
N PHE A 290 -7.08 -11.46 9.60
CA PHE A 290 -5.98 -10.56 9.24
C PHE A 290 -6.43 -9.12 9.04
N ILE A 291 -5.80 -8.21 9.77
CA ILE A 291 -6.00 -6.76 9.67
C ILE A 291 -4.73 -6.13 9.08
N ASP A 292 -4.90 -5.18 8.17
CA ASP A 292 -3.79 -4.34 7.71
C ASP A 292 -3.58 -3.17 8.69
N ALA A 293 -2.45 -3.19 9.39
CA ALA A 293 -2.01 -2.14 10.32
C ALA A 293 -1.56 -0.87 9.59
N THR A 294 -1.38 -0.92 8.26
CA THR A 294 -1.08 0.24 7.41
C THR A 294 -2.31 1.00 6.92
N ARG A 295 -3.46 0.80 7.56
CA ARG A 295 -4.73 1.45 7.22
C ARG A 295 -4.88 2.90 7.72
N GLU A 296 -3.84 3.54 8.26
CA GLU A 296 -3.93 4.93 8.73
C GLU A 296 -3.45 5.97 7.69
N PHE A 297 -4.24 7.02 7.47
CA PHE A 297 -3.92 8.14 6.58
C PHE A 297 -3.33 9.35 7.35
N PRO A 298 -2.39 10.13 6.77
CA PRO A 298 -1.72 10.00 5.46
C PRO A 298 -0.42 9.18 5.52
N THR A 299 -0.12 8.61 6.68
CA THR A 299 1.24 8.33 7.15
C THR A 299 1.91 7.14 6.46
N LEU A 300 1.22 6.42 5.57
CA LEU A 300 1.58 5.08 5.07
C LEU A 300 1.65 4.98 3.54
N PHE A 301 1.55 6.10 2.82
CA PHE A 301 1.92 6.17 1.40
C PHE A 301 3.44 6.26 1.28
N THR A 302 4.07 5.12 1.02
CA THR A 302 5.51 4.92 1.12
C THR A 302 6.24 5.26 -0.18
N ARG A 303 5.77 4.76 -1.32
CA ARG A 303 6.43 4.92 -2.63
C ARG A 303 6.08 6.24 -3.32
N LYS A 304 7.08 6.99 -3.78
CA LYS A 304 6.89 8.18 -4.63
C LYS A 304 6.61 7.79 -6.08
N PHE A 305 5.72 8.53 -6.73
CA PHE A 305 5.51 8.46 -8.16
C PHE A 305 6.36 9.52 -8.85
N PHE A 306 7.39 9.08 -9.58
CA PHE A 306 8.41 9.96 -10.17
C PHE A 306 9.04 10.91 -9.12
N GLN A 307 9.53 12.06 -9.57
CA GLN A 307 10.13 13.10 -8.72
C GLN A 307 9.09 13.99 -8.01
N LEU A 308 7.79 13.67 -8.11
CA LEU A 308 6.74 14.51 -7.52
C LEU A 308 6.44 14.06 -6.08
N PRO A 309 6.87 14.81 -5.04
CA PRO A 309 6.83 14.34 -3.65
C PRO A 309 5.41 14.17 -3.11
N ILE A 310 4.42 14.78 -3.77
CA ILE A 310 3.01 14.75 -3.39
C ILE A 310 2.28 13.51 -3.92
N PHE A 311 2.78 12.85 -4.98
CA PHE A 311 2.17 11.67 -5.56
C PHE A 311 2.82 10.42 -4.98
N ARG A 312 2.10 9.73 -4.11
CA ARG A 312 2.59 8.53 -3.46
C ARG A 312 1.55 7.42 -3.54
N ALA A 313 2.03 6.19 -3.63
CA ALA A 313 1.21 5.00 -3.60
C ALA A 313 1.35 4.30 -2.25
N HIS A 314 0.25 3.68 -1.79
CA HIS A 314 0.26 2.80 -0.64
C HIS A 314 0.37 1.37 -1.16
N ILE A 315 1.59 0.82 -1.16
CA ILE A 315 1.90 -0.51 -1.70
C ILE A 315 2.77 -1.36 -0.76
N ASP A 316 3.29 -0.73 0.29
CA ASP A 316 3.95 -1.42 1.39
C ASP A 316 2.93 -1.65 2.50
N HIS A 317 2.72 -2.90 2.88
CA HIS A 317 1.69 -3.29 3.84
C HIS A 317 2.30 -4.01 5.04
N LEU A 318 1.63 -3.90 6.20
CA LEU A 318 1.88 -4.72 7.39
C LEU A 318 0.54 -5.31 7.81
N ARG A 319 0.36 -6.61 7.60
CA ARG A 319 -0.82 -7.34 8.03
C ARG A 319 -0.52 -8.22 9.22
N THR A 320 -1.46 -8.33 10.14
CA THR A 320 -1.37 -9.22 11.30
C THR A 320 -2.71 -9.86 11.62
N ASN A 321 -2.70 -11.09 12.16
CA ASN A 321 -3.90 -11.73 12.70
C ASN A 321 -4.26 -11.24 14.11
N ASP A 322 -3.46 -10.37 14.70
CA ASP A 322 -3.77 -9.73 15.99
C ASP A 322 -3.23 -8.29 16.02
N ILE A 323 -4.11 -7.33 15.75
CA ILE A 323 -3.74 -5.91 15.73
C ILE A 323 -3.31 -5.39 17.10
N ASN A 324 -3.70 -6.04 18.20
CA ASN A 324 -3.33 -5.64 19.56
C ASN A 324 -1.86 -5.92 19.87
N THR A 325 -1.19 -6.73 19.03
CA THR A 325 0.26 -6.92 19.12
C THR A 325 1.04 -5.70 18.62
N ILE A 326 0.45 -4.85 17.78
CA ILE A 326 1.13 -3.64 17.26
C ILE A 326 0.96 -2.49 18.25
N GLN A 327 2.06 -2.03 18.86
CA GLN A 327 2.01 -0.89 19.79
C GLN A 327 2.06 0.46 19.07
N ASP A 328 2.97 0.59 18.10
CA ASP A 328 3.17 1.79 17.31
C ASP A 328 3.59 1.43 15.88
N ILE A 329 3.22 2.29 14.94
CA ILE A 329 3.67 2.25 13.56
C ILE A 329 3.90 3.67 13.06
N LYS A 330 5.02 3.88 12.36
CA LYS A 330 5.33 5.15 11.70
C LYS A 330 6.17 4.93 10.46
N THR A 331 6.13 5.89 9.54
CA THR A 331 7.08 5.88 8.43
C THR A 331 8.41 6.50 8.79
N VAL A 332 9.48 5.98 8.18
CA VAL A 332 10.84 6.53 8.22
C VAL A 332 11.33 6.78 6.81
N LYS A 333 12.16 7.82 6.61
CA LYS A 333 12.80 8.06 5.32
C LYS A 333 13.94 7.06 5.14
N ILE A 334 13.98 6.38 3.99
CA ILE A 334 15.16 5.64 3.54
C ILE A 334 15.87 6.54 2.51
N PRO A 335 17.04 7.11 2.84
CA PRO A 335 17.82 7.90 1.87
C PRO A 335 18.15 7.07 0.62
N GLY A 336 18.11 7.70 -0.55
CA GLY A 336 18.35 7.05 -1.84
C GLY A 336 17.24 6.12 -2.38
N SER A 337 16.19 5.84 -1.60
CA SER A 337 15.02 5.05 -2.05
C SER A 337 13.84 5.93 -2.49
N ASP A 338 13.04 5.44 -3.45
CA ASP A 338 11.74 6.00 -3.79
C ASP A 338 10.64 5.61 -2.77
N HIS A 339 10.93 4.65 -1.88
CA HIS A 339 10.07 4.26 -0.76
C HIS A 339 10.45 4.97 0.56
N LYS A 340 9.46 5.11 1.43
CA LYS A 340 9.67 5.24 2.88
C LYS A 340 9.67 3.83 3.48
N GLY A 341 10.42 3.66 4.57
CA GLY A 341 10.32 2.47 5.41
C GLY A 341 9.20 2.59 6.44
N LEU A 342 8.91 1.47 7.09
CA LEU A 342 8.03 1.37 8.25
C LEU A 342 8.87 1.03 9.49
N VAL A 343 8.61 1.72 10.59
CA VAL A 343 9.09 1.33 11.91
C VAL A 343 7.87 1.01 12.74
N PHE A 344 7.82 -0.20 13.28
CA PHE A 344 6.72 -0.63 14.13
C PHE A 344 7.23 -1.48 15.29
N THR A 345 6.47 -1.50 16.38
CA THR A 345 6.80 -2.28 17.56
C THR A 345 5.75 -3.36 17.77
N VAL A 346 6.19 -4.60 17.92
CA VAL A 346 5.30 -5.73 18.21
C VAL A 346 5.54 -6.25 19.62
N ASN A 347 4.46 -6.59 20.31
CA ASN A 347 4.49 -7.25 21.61
C ASN A 347 4.75 -8.73 21.46
N SER A 348 5.52 -9.27 22.40
CA SER A 348 5.64 -10.72 22.67
C SER A 348 4.30 -11.31 23.09
#